data_AF-A0A6B2CL05-F1
#
_entry.id   AF-A0A6B2CL05-F1
#
_cell.length_a   1.000
_cell.length_b   1.000
_cell.length_c   1.000
_cell.angle_alpha   90.00
_cell.angle_beta   90.00
_cell.angle_gamma   90.00
#
_symmetry.space_group_name_H-M   'P 1'
#
loop_
_entity.id
_entity.type
_entity.pdbx_description
1 polymer ?
#
loop_
_entity_poly.entity_id
_entity_poly.type
_entity_poly.pdbx_seq_one_letter_code
_entity_poly.pdbx_strand_id
1 'polypeptide(L)' 'MRVLVFRGRVQTMSSHGKTYVRIYVYADYGGGELAKYVGREVEGLLVVKDECKEGDTH' A
#
# COMPACT_ATOMS: atom_id res chain seq x y z
N MET A 1 -19.60 -3.49 -0.31
CA MET A 1 -18.20 -3.20 -0.68
C MET A 1 -17.89 -1.75 -0.34
N ARG A 2 -16.87 -1.47 0.47
CA ARG A 2 -16.49 -0.10 0.85
C ARG A 2 -15.05 0.13 0.40
N VAL A 3 -14.81 1.21 -0.33
CA VAL A 3 -13.47 1.60 -0.79
C VAL A 3 -12.89 2.59 0.21
N LEU A 4 -11.67 2.33 0.68
CA LEU A 4 -10.91 3.23 1.52
C LEU A 4 -9.63 3.61 0.80
N VAL A 5 -9.46 4.91 0.59
CA VAL A 5 -8.23 5.46 0.00
C VAL A 5 -7.21 5.66 1.10
N PHE A 6 -5.99 5.19 0.88
CA PHE A 6 -4.89 5.38 1.81
C PHE A 6 -3.63 5.81 1.07
N ARG A 7 -2.69 6.41 1.80
CA ARG A 7 -1.34 6.72 1.29
C ARG A 7 -0.29 6.16 2.22
N GLY A 8 0.73 5.53 1.64
CA GLY A 8 1.76 4.88 2.42
C GLY A 8 3.05 4.60 1.67
N ARG A 9 3.97 3.91 2.34
CA ARG A 9 5.21 3.40 1.77
C ARG A 9 5.20 1.88 1.73
N VAL A 10 5.56 1.33 0.57
CA VAL A 10 5.77 -0.09 0.40
C VAL A 10 7.19 -0.43 0.85
N GLN A 11 7.35 -1.45 1.67
CA GLN A 11 8.65 -1.99 2.07
C GLN A 11 8.65 -3.50 1.97
N THR A 12 9.79 -4.06 1.56
CA THR A 12 10.05 -5.48 1.67
C THR A 12 10.56 -5.81 3.07
N MET A 13 10.19 -6.98 3.57
CA MET A 13 10.81 -7.59 4.74
C MET A 13 11.07 -9.06 4.45
N SER A 14 12.22 -9.55 4.90
CA SER A 14 12.56 -10.97 4.82
C SER A 14 12.50 -11.57 6.22
N SER A 15 11.75 -12.64 6.40
CA SER A 15 11.63 -13.36 7.67
C SER A 15 11.45 -14.85 7.43
N HIS A 16 12.22 -15.68 8.16
CA HIS A 16 12.22 -17.15 8.04
C HIS A 16 12.31 -17.66 6.58
N GLY A 17 13.20 -17.06 5.77
CA GLY A 17 13.40 -17.42 4.36
C GLY A 17 12.26 -17.02 3.41
N LYS A 18 11.24 -16.31 3.91
CA LYS A 18 10.13 -15.80 3.12
C LYS A 18 10.22 -14.29 3.00
N THR A 19 9.91 -13.78 1.81
CA THR A 19 9.80 -12.35 1.55
C THR A 19 8.33 -11.93 1.68
N TYR A 20 8.10 -10.90 2.46
CA TYR A 20 6.81 -10.26 2.63
C TYR A 20 6.90 -8.80 2.19
N VAL A 21 5.76 -8.26 1.78
CA VAL A 21 5.61 -6.84 1.51
C VAL A 21 4.72 -6.26 2.60
N ARG A 22 5.15 -5.14 3.18
CA ARG A 22 4.37 -4.37 4.14
C ARG A 22 4.12 -2.98 3.57
N ILE A 23 2.92 -2.46 3.80
CA ILE A 23 2.54 -1.10 3.46
C ILE A 23 2.41 -0.30 4.75
N TYR A 24 3.30 0.68 4.94
CA TYR A 24 3.18 1.65 6.02
C TYR A 24 2.25 2.76 5.61
N VAL A 25 1.05 2.76 6.14
CA VAL A 25 0.06 3.80 5.87
C VAL A 25 0.24 4.96 6.85
N TYR A 26 0.26 6.18 6.34
CA TYR A 26 0.28 7.38 7.18
C TYR A 26 -1.07 7.55 7.89
N ALA A 27 -1.05 7.81 9.19
CA ALA A 27 -2.26 7.92 10.01
C ALA A 27 -3.27 8.92 9.43
N ASP A 28 -2.79 10.10 9.03
CA ASP A 28 -3.62 11.18 8.49
C ASP A 28 -4.13 10.92 7.06
N TYR A 29 -3.62 9.89 6.38
CA TYR A 29 -3.99 9.54 5.01
C TYR A 29 -4.56 8.12 4.96
N GLY A 30 -5.69 7.93 5.63
CA GLY A 30 -6.45 6.67 5.67
C GLY A 30 -5.98 5.66 6.73
N GLY A 31 -4.79 5.85 7.32
CA GLY A 31 -4.25 4.95 8.34
C GLY A 31 -5.10 4.91 9.62
N GLY A 32 -5.62 6.06 10.07
CA GLY A 32 -6.50 6.12 11.25
C GLY A 32 -7.83 5.36 11.06
N GLU A 33 -8.37 5.34 9.84
CA GLU A 33 -9.55 4.52 9.53
C GLU A 33 -9.20 3.03 9.42
N LEU A 34 -8.05 2.70 8.82
CA LEU A 34 -7.56 1.31 8.76
C LEU A 34 -7.30 0.72 10.15
N ALA A 35 -6.87 1.53 11.12
CA ALA A 35 -6.64 1.10 12.50
C ALA A 35 -7.90 0.49 13.14
N LYS A 36 -9.11 0.84 12.70
CA LYS A 36 -10.38 0.26 13.19
C LYS A 36 -10.58 -1.19 12.75
N TYR A 37 -9.77 -1.68 11.81
CA TYR A 37 -9.86 -3.02 11.24
C TYR A 37 -8.69 -3.93 11.65
N VAL A 38 -7.88 -3.52 12.63
CA VAL A 38 -6.75 -4.32 13.14
C VAL A 38 -7.23 -5.73 13.58
N GLY A 39 -6.47 -6.75 13.18
CA GLY A 39 -6.76 -8.15 13.47
C GLY A 39 -7.83 -8.78 12.58
N ARG A 40 -8.36 -8.04 11.60
CA ARG A 40 -9.30 -8.55 10.60
C ARG A 40 -8.61 -8.72 9.25
N GLU A 41 -9.07 -9.70 8.48
CA GLU A 41 -8.72 -9.82 7.07
C GLU A 41 -9.43 -8.74 6.26
N VAL A 42 -8.71 -8.08 5.35
CA VAL A 42 -9.23 -7.03 4.47
C VAL A 42 -8.77 -7.26 3.05
N GLU A 43 -9.65 -7.04 2.09
CA GLU A 43 -9.36 -7.07 0.65
C GLU A 43 -9.48 -5.66 0.07
N GLY A 44 -8.66 -5.32 -0.92
CA GLY A 44 -8.64 -3.98 -1.50
C GLY A 44 -7.91 -3.90 -2.83
N LEU A 45 -8.01 -2.74 -3.47
CA LEU A 45 -7.37 -2.43 -4.74
C LEU A 45 -6.17 -1.50 -4.51
N LEU A 46 -5.02 -1.84 -5.06
CA LEU A 46 -3.84 -0.98 -5.09
C LEU A 46 -3.74 -0.31 -6.46
N VAL A 47 -3.64 1.02 -6.48
CA VAL A 47 -3.36 1.78 -7.71
C VAL A 47 -1.89 2.17 -7.71
N VAL A 48 -1.12 1.59 -8.63
CA VAL A 48 0.26 2.02 -8.92
C VAL A 48 0.19 3.02 -10.05
N LYS A 49 0.64 4.26 -9.81
CA LYS A 49 0.81 5.24 -10.88
C LYS A 49 2.19 4.99 -11.47
N ASP A 50 2.26 4.60 -12.72
CA ASP A 50 3.52 4.64 -13.44
C ASP A 50 3.98 6.10 -13.50
N GLU A 51 5.22 6.36 -13.11
CA GLU A 51 5.88 7.58 -13.53
C GLU A 51 6.03 7.43 -15.05
N CYS A 52 5.23 8.19 -15.82
CA CYS A 52 5.45 8.31 -17.25
C CYS A 52 6.93 8.61 -17.45
N LYS A 53 7.68 7.68 -18.05
CA LYS A 53 9.00 7.99 -18.56
C LYS A 53 8.79 8.94 -19.74
N GLU A 54 8.81 10.24 -19.47
CA GLU A 54 9.08 11.23 -20.48
C GLU A 54 10.50 10.97 -20.99
N GLY A 55 10.62 10.47 -22.21
CA GLY A 55 11.90 10.39 -22.93
C GLY A 55 12.20 9.04 -23.57
N ASP A 56 11.42 8.65 -24.57
CA ASP A 56 11.95 7.98 -25.76
C ASP A 56 11.50 8.82 -26.96
N THR A 57 12.19 9.93 -27.18
CA THR A 57 12.17 10.61 -28.47
C THR A 57 13.08 9.82 -29.40
N HIS A 58 12.47 9.25 -30.44
CA HIS A 58 13.07 8.56 -31.58
C HIS A 58 14.24 9.30 -32.22
#